data_AF-A0A4V2UYF1-F1
#
_entry.id   AF-A0A4V2UYF1-F1
#
_cell.length_a   1.000
_cell.length_b   1.000
_cell.length_c   1.000
_cell.angle_alpha   90.00
_cell.angle_beta   90.00
_cell.angle_gamma   90.00
#
_symmetry.space_group_name_H-M   'P 1'
#
loop_
_entity.id
_entity.type
_entity.pdbx_description
1 polymer ?
#
loop_
_entity_poly.entity_id
_entity_poly.type
_entity_poly.pdbx_seq_one_letter_code
_entity_poly.pdbx_strand_id
1 'polypeptide(L)'
;MKGVLAVSIIVAGLATPLAATRVAADVFDTRPDLRFCMAAMLRGFGNGLEERACAKLYDLPSAYHFTCARGVVRGFRSDSDRAACASFFEQQASAAKAAHVRPQTP
;
A
#
# COMPACT_ATOMS: atom_id res chain seq x y z
N MET A 1 -22.67 -55.68 10.74
CA MET A 1 -22.81 -54.71 9.64
C MET A 1 -22.02 -53.47 10.02
N LYS A 2 -20.94 -53.19 9.29
CA LYS A 2 -19.99 -52.10 9.53
C LYS A 2 -20.57 -50.80 8.98
N GLY A 3 -20.86 -49.82 9.83
CA GLY A 3 -21.25 -48.48 9.42
C GLY A 3 -20.22 -47.49 9.91
N VAL A 4 -19.13 -47.32 9.15
CA VAL A 4 -18.15 -46.25 9.41
C VAL A 4 -18.74 -44.96 8.83
N LEU A 5 -19.22 -44.07 9.69
CA LEU A 5 -19.57 -42.70 9.34
C LEU A 5 -18.26 -41.94 9.06
N ALA A 6 -18.01 -41.69 7.78
CA ALA A 6 -16.90 -40.85 7.33
C ALA A 6 -17.21 -39.38 7.68
N VAL A 7 -16.42 -38.82 8.59
CA VAL A 7 -16.39 -37.38 8.87
C VAL A 7 -15.63 -36.71 7.72
N SER A 8 -16.35 -36.15 6.76
CA SER A 8 -15.79 -35.29 5.72
C SER A 8 -15.48 -33.92 6.33
N ILE A 9 -14.24 -33.72 6.76
CA ILE A 9 -13.72 -32.38 7.08
C ILE A 9 -13.52 -31.65 5.75
N ILE A 10 -14.44 -30.74 5.42
CA ILE A 10 -14.27 -29.79 4.31
C ILE A 10 -13.25 -28.74 4.78
N VAL A 11 -11.96 -29.00 4.54
CA VAL A 11 -10.90 -28.00 4.63
C VAL A 11 -10.95 -27.16 3.36
N ALA A 12 -11.92 -26.25 3.27
CA ALA A 12 -11.98 -25.24 2.23
C ALA A 12 -11.70 -23.87 2.87
N GLY A 13 -10.48 -23.35 2.72
CA GLY A 13 -10.22 -21.96 3.12
C GLY A 13 -8.78 -21.48 3.34
N LEU A 14 -7.73 -22.30 3.16
CA LEU A 14 -6.34 -21.88 3.47
C LEU A 14 -5.36 -21.90 2.28
N ALA A 15 -5.85 -21.91 1.04
CA ALA A 15 -5.06 -21.57 -0.14
C ALA A 15 -5.57 -20.20 -0.62
N THR A 16 -4.84 -19.08 -0.60
CA THR A 16 -3.46 -18.88 -1.03
C THR A 16 -2.93 -17.48 -0.60
N PRO A 17 -2.03 -17.38 0.39
CA PRO A 17 -1.12 -16.23 0.47
C PRO A 17 0.14 -16.42 -0.39
N LEU A 18 0.51 -17.67 -0.72
CA LEU A 18 1.74 -17.97 -1.47
C LEU A 18 1.71 -17.57 -2.96
N ALA A 19 0.55 -17.57 -3.60
CA ALA A 19 0.44 -17.17 -5.01
C ALA A 19 0.62 -15.65 -5.15
N ALA A 20 0.01 -14.87 -4.26
CA ALA A 20 0.14 -13.41 -4.26
C ALA A 20 1.57 -12.95 -3.95
N THR A 21 2.28 -13.62 -3.05
CA THR A 21 3.69 -13.29 -2.76
C THR A 21 4.64 -13.65 -3.90
N ARG A 22 4.39 -14.73 -4.65
CA ARG A 22 5.18 -15.07 -5.84
C ARG A 22 4.98 -14.08 -6.98
N VAL A 23 3.75 -13.66 -7.25
CA VAL A 23 3.46 -12.63 -8.26
C VAL A 23 4.01 -11.26 -7.85
N ALA A 24 4.03 -10.92 -6.56
CA ALA A 24 4.71 -9.70 -6.13
C ALA A 24 6.24 -9.78 -6.34
N ALA A 25 6.85 -10.94 -6.04
CA ALA A 25 8.28 -11.14 -6.20
C ALA A 25 8.72 -11.04 -7.68
N ASP A 26 7.97 -11.67 -8.60
CA ASP A 26 8.29 -11.61 -10.03
C ASP A 26 8.26 -10.18 -10.60
N VAL A 27 7.31 -9.35 -10.13
CA VAL A 27 7.18 -7.96 -10.55
C VAL A 27 8.36 -7.12 -10.08
N PHE A 28 8.82 -7.33 -8.85
CA PHE A 28 9.94 -6.56 -8.29
C PHE A 28 11.30 -7.03 -8.79
N ASP A 29 11.44 -8.30 -9.15
CA ASP A 29 12.67 -8.83 -9.76
C ASP A 29 12.83 -8.35 -11.21
N THR A 30 11.72 -8.24 -11.95
CA THR A 30 11.71 -7.71 -13.32
C THR A 30 11.76 -6.18 -13.39
N ARG A 31 11.38 -5.47 -12.31
CA ARG A 31 11.38 -4.00 -12.22
C ARG A 31 12.11 -3.53 -10.95
N PRO A 32 13.46 -3.52 -10.96
CA PRO A 32 14.25 -3.17 -9.79
C PRO A 32 14.08 -1.70 -9.36
N ASP A 33 13.72 -0.82 -10.28
CA ASP A 33 13.39 0.58 -10.04
C ASP A 33 12.02 0.74 -9.35
N LEU A 34 11.00 -0.02 -9.74
CA LEU A 34 9.74 -0.09 -8.99
C LEU A 34 9.97 -0.59 -7.56
N ARG A 35 10.82 -1.62 -7.40
CA ARG A 35 11.20 -2.14 -6.09
C ARG A 35 11.86 -1.05 -5.23
N PHE A 36 12.78 -0.27 -5.81
CA PHE A 36 13.39 0.88 -5.15
C PHE A 36 12.33 1.92 -4.73
N CYS A 37 11.49 2.35 -5.66
CA CYS A 37 10.46 3.35 -5.40
C CYS A 37 9.50 2.92 -4.29
N MET A 38 9.09 1.65 -4.28
CA MET A 38 8.21 1.13 -3.23
C MET A 38 8.90 0.99 -1.88
N ALA A 39 10.15 0.54 -1.85
CA ALA A 39 10.91 0.49 -0.61
C ALA A 39 11.15 1.90 -0.02
N ALA A 40 11.42 2.88 -0.88
CA ALA A 40 11.61 4.28 -0.49
C ALA A 40 10.29 4.91 0.00
N MET A 41 9.14 4.54 -0.56
CA MET A 41 7.84 4.97 -0.03
C MET A 41 7.61 4.54 1.42
N LEU A 42 8.06 3.34 1.79
CA LEU A 42 7.89 2.80 3.14
C LEU A 42 8.91 3.36 4.14
N ARG A 43 10.15 3.59 3.70
CA ARG A 43 11.25 4.00 4.58
C ARG A 43 11.53 5.51 4.57
N GLY A 44 11.01 6.22 3.58
CA GLY A 44 11.39 7.58 3.23
C GLY A 44 12.39 7.58 2.07
N PHE A 45 12.29 8.60 1.22
CA PHE A 45 13.30 8.88 0.20
C PHE A 45 14.53 9.53 0.83
N GLY A 46 15.70 9.32 0.24
CA GLY A 46 16.92 10.00 0.68
C GLY A 46 16.87 11.50 0.39
N ASN A 47 16.17 11.90 -0.68
CA ASN A 47 15.96 13.28 -1.09
C ASN A 47 14.67 13.45 -1.92
N GLY A 48 14.25 14.70 -2.13
CA GLY A 48 13.03 15.02 -2.87
C GLY A 48 13.11 14.82 -4.40
N LEU A 49 14.30 14.64 -4.99
CA LEU A 49 14.43 14.36 -6.43
C LEU A 49 14.04 12.91 -6.73
N GLU A 50 14.46 11.97 -5.88
CA GLU A 50 14.08 10.56 -5.99
C GLU A 50 12.56 10.38 -5.84
N GLU A 51 11.96 11.08 -4.88
CA GLU A 51 10.50 11.03 -4.69
C GLU A 51 9.76 11.52 -5.94
N ARG A 52 10.16 12.66 -6.50
CA ARG A 52 9.57 13.21 -7.73
C ARG A 52 9.75 12.28 -8.93
N ALA A 53 10.91 11.65 -9.05
CA ALA A 53 11.19 10.70 -10.12
C ALA A 53 10.28 9.47 -10.01
N CYS A 54 10.16 8.88 -8.82
CA CYS A 54 9.28 7.74 -8.57
C CYS A 54 7.79 8.08 -8.76
N ALA A 55 7.35 9.25 -8.31
CA ALA A 55 5.99 9.73 -8.54
C ALA A 55 5.69 9.86 -10.05
N LYS A 56 6.63 10.38 -10.84
CA LYS A 56 6.46 10.52 -12.29
C LYS A 56 6.43 9.17 -13.02
N LEU A 57 7.25 8.21 -12.61
CA LEU A 57 7.37 6.92 -13.28
C LEU A 57 6.20 5.97 -12.99
N TYR A 58 5.66 6.04 -11.77
CA TYR A 58 4.75 5.01 -11.26
C TYR A 58 3.45 5.55 -10.67
N ASP A 59 3.20 6.86 -10.75
CA ASP A 59 2.02 7.54 -10.19
C ASP A 59 1.78 7.17 -8.71
N LEU A 60 2.88 7.04 -7.97
CA LEU A 60 2.85 6.58 -6.59
C LEU A 60 2.40 7.70 -5.64
N PRO A 61 1.58 7.39 -4.61
CA PRO A 61 1.25 8.36 -3.58
C PRO A 61 2.53 8.80 -2.87
N SER A 62 2.63 10.08 -2.48
CA SER A 62 3.81 10.61 -1.77
C SER A 62 4.17 9.79 -0.52
N ALA A 63 5.47 9.66 -0.22
CA ALA A 63 6.00 8.96 0.96
C ALA A 63 5.51 9.60 2.27
N TYR A 64 5.07 10.85 2.18
CA TYR A 64 4.45 11.56 3.28
C TYR A 64 3.20 10.84 3.81
N HIS A 65 2.42 10.16 2.95
CA HIS A 65 1.28 9.35 3.38
C HIS A 65 1.68 8.26 4.39
N PHE A 66 2.71 7.48 4.05
CA PHE A 66 3.19 6.39 4.91
C PHE A 66 3.83 6.91 6.19
N THR A 67 4.49 8.07 6.11
CA THR A 67 5.06 8.72 7.31
C THR A 67 3.95 9.20 8.25
N CYS A 68 2.90 9.83 7.73
CA CYS A 68 1.75 10.22 8.54
C CYS A 68 1.01 9.02 9.12
N ALA A 69 0.78 7.97 8.33
CA ALA A 69 0.14 6.74 8.80
C ALA A 69 0.93 6.08 9.96
N ARG A 70 2.27 6.05 9.86
CA ARG A 70 3.13 5.59 10.97
C ARG A 70 2.98 6.48 12.20
N GLY A 71 2.92 7.80 12.03
CA GLY A 71 2.70 8.75 13.12
C GLY A 71 1.37 8.56 13.84
N VAL A 72 0.29 8.24 13.10
CA VAL A 72 -1.03 7.94 13.70
C VAL A 72 -0.97 6.68 14.56
N VAL A 73 -0.29 5.63 14.10
CA VAL A 73 -0.25 4.33 14.80
C VAL A 73 0.76 4.33 15.96
N ARG A 74 1.92 4.97 15.77
CA ARG A 74 3.07 4.87 16.69
C ARG A 74 3.35 6.16 17.47
N GLY A 75 2.61 7.23 17.19
CA GLY A 75 2.85 8.56 17.73
C GLY A 75 3.69 9.45 16.81
N PHE A 76 3.45 10.75 16.90
CA PHE A 76 4.21 11.79 16.19
C PHE A 76 5.40 12.25 17.01
N ARG A 77 6.45 12.72 16.34
CA ARG A 77 7.65 13.26 17.02
C ARG A 77 7.42 14.64 17.61
N SER A 78 6.49 15.40 17.06
CA SER A 78 6.13 16.74 17.51
C SER A 78 4.67 17.07 17.21
N ASP A 79 4.15 18.10 17.88
CA ASP A 79 2.83 18.66 17.60
C ASP A 79 2.74 19.22 16.17
N SER A 80 3.83 19.80 15.68
CA SER A 80 3.93 20.32 14.32
C SER A 80 3.79 19.20 13.29
N ASP A 81 4.43 18.05 13.51
CA ASP A 81 4.30 16.89 12.60
C ASP A 81 2.86 16.37 12.58
N ARG A 82 2.20 16.33 13.74
CA ARG A 82 0.78 15.95 13.84
C ARG A 82 -0.10 16.91 13.05
N ALA A 83 0.09 18.22 13.25
CA ALA A 83 -0.70 19.25 12.59
C ALA A 83 -0.51 19.20 11.06
N ALA A 84 0.73 19.06 10.59
CA ALA A 84 1.03 18.95 9.17
C ALA A 84 0.38 17.72 8.53
N CYS A 85 0.44 16.56 9.21
CA CYS A 85 -0.21 15.35 8.74
C CYS A 85 -1.75 15.44 8.73
N ALA A 86 -2.36 16.10 9.70
CA ALA A 86 -3.80 16.34 9.73
C ALA A 86 -4.23 17.19 8.52
N SER A 87 -3.58 18.35 8.32
CA SER A 87 -3.86 19.24 7.18
C SER A 87 -3.65 18.58 5.83
N PHE A 88 -2.66 17.68 5.74
CA PHE A 88 -2.42 16.89 4.53
C PHE A 88 -3.59 15.94 4.22
N PHE A 89 -4.03 15.14 5.20
CA PHE A 89 -5.15 14.21 4.97
C PHE A 89 -6.49 14.92 4.74
N GLU A 90 -6.72 16.08 5.36
CA GLU A 90 -7.89 16.91 5.07
C GLU A 90 -7.93 17.36 3.60
N GLN A 91 -6.79 17.80 3.06
CA GLN A 91 -6.67 18.14 1.65
C GLN A 91 -6.93 16.93 0.75
N GLN A 92 -6.38 15.76 1.09
CA GLN A 92 -6.60 14.53 0.32
C GLN A 92 -8.07 14.09 0.36
N ALA A 93 -8.72 14.20 1.52
CA ALA A 93 -10.14 13.91 1.66
C ALA A 93 -11.00 14.89 0.83
N SER A 94 -10.64 16.17 0.80
CA SER A 94 -11.29 17.17 -0.05
C SER A 94 -11.11 16.85 -1.53
N ALA A 95 -9.88 16.54 -1.96
CA ALA A 95 -9.57 16.16 -3.34
C ALA A 95 -10.34 14.90 -3.76
N ALA A 96 -10.42 13.89 -2.89
CA ALA A 96 -11.18 12.67 -3.16
C ALA A 96 -12.69 12.94 -3.33
N LYS A 97 -13.26 13.86 -2.54
CA LYS A 97 -14.66 14.29 -2.69
C LYS A 97 -14.92 15.03 -4.00
N ALA A 98 -13.93 15.78 -4.49
CA ALA A 98 -14.02 16.53 -5.74
C ALA A 98 -13.67 15.68 -6.98
N ALA A 99 -13.02 14.53 -6.80
CA ALA A 99 -12.57 13.69 -7.90
C ALA A 99 -13.76 13.08 -8.66
N HIS A 100 -13.73 13.18 -9.98
CA HIS A 100 -14.71 12.54 -10.85
C HIS A 100 -14.39 11.05 -11.04
N VAL A 101 -15.42 10.20 -10.95
CA VAL A 101 -15.31 8.78 -11.28
C VAL A 101 -15.19 8.63 -12.79
N ARG A 102 -14.10 8.01 -13.27
CA ARG A 102 -13.97 7.68 -14.69
C ARG A 102 -14.96 6.56 -15.02
N PRO A 103 -15.84 6.71 -16.03
CA PRO A 103 -16.70 5.61 -16.46
C PRO A 103 -15.82 4.44 -16.92
N GLN A 104 -16.14 3.23 -16.45
CA GLN A 104 -15.48 2.01 -16.93
C GLN A 104 -15.90 1.81 -18.39
N THR A 105 -14.99 2.03 -19.33
CA THR A 105 -15.22 1.64 -20.72
C THR A 105 -15.15 0.10 -20.77
N PRO A 106 -16.22 -0.58 -21.24
CA PRO A 106 -16.23 -2.04 -21.36
C PRO A 106 -15.22 -2.55 -22.41
#